data_AF-A0A9Q0W4Y7-F1
#
_entry.id   AF-A0A9Q0W4Y7-F1
#
_cell.length_a   1.000
_cell.length_b   1.000
_cell.length_c   1.000
_cell.angle_alpha   90.00
_cell.angle_beta   90.00
_cell.angle_gamma   90.00
#
_symmetry.space_group_name_H-M   'P 1'
#
loop_
_entity.id
_entity.type
_entity.pdbx_description
1 polymer ?
#
loop_
_entity_poly.entity_id
_entity_poly.type
_entity_poly.pdbx_seq_one_letter_code
_entity_poly.pdbx_strand_id
1 'polypeptide(L)'
;MEMVILDSSLTGHGAAISPRSSYNSRQFDIGLMVWKDPKHGNWWLEYGSGLLVGYWPAFLFSHLRSHASMVQFGGEIVNSRAAGYHTSTQMGSGHFPEEGFGKASYFRNLQVVDWDNNLLSLTNLHLLADHPKLL
;
A
#
# COMPACT_ATOMS: atom_id res chain seq x y z
N MET A 1 -5.79 -2.61 -6.64
CA MET A 1 -5.23 -3.44 -5.57
C MET A 1 -4.85 -4.76 -6.19
N GLU A 2 -3.60 -4.87 -6.64
CA GLU A 2 -2.90 -6.14 -6.48
C GLU A 2 -1.69 -5.86 -5.60
N MET A 3 -1.97 -5.42 -4.36
CA MET A 3 -1.08 -5.76 -3.26
C MET A 3 -1.58 -7.12 -2.83
N VAL A 4 -0.93 -8.17 -3.32
CA VAL A 4 -1.09 -9.52 -2.76
C VAL A 4 -0.55 -9.46 -1.33
N ILE A 5 -1.37 -8.99 -0.39
CA ILE A 5 -1.32 -9.56 0.95
C ILE A 5 -1.89 -10.95 0.72
N LEU A 6 -0.99 -11.93 0.55
CA LEU A 6 -1.39 -13.31 0.77
C LEU A 6 -2.02 -13.29 2.14
N ASP A 7 -3.33 -13.53 2.20
CA ASP A 7 -3.93 -14.20 3.33
C ASP A 7 -3.03 -15.41 3.60
N SER A 8 -2.13 -15.21 4.54
CA SER A 8 -1.30 -16.24 5.11
C SER A 8 -1.57 -16.15 6.58
N SER A 9 -2.64 -16.84 6.96
CA SER A 9 -2.83 -17.40 8.28
C SER A 9 -1.46 -17.80 8.86
N LEU A 10 -0.99 -17.04 9.85
CA LEU A 10 -0.14 -17.43 11.00
C LEU A 10 0.62 -16.22 11.60
N THR A 11 -0.06 -15.08 11.81
CA THR A 11 0.14 -14.25 13.02
C THR A 11 -1.14 -13.44 13.27
N GLY A 12 -2.05 -13.94 14.12
CA GLY A 12 -3.24 -13.23 14.62
C GLY A 12 -4.13 -12.51 13.59
N HIS A 13 -5.17 -13.19 13.09
CA HIS A 13 -6.24 -12.58 12.28
C HIS A 13 -6.77 -11.26 12.88
N GLY A 14 -6.71 -10.17 12.11
CA GLY A 14 -7.51 -8.96 12.36
C GLY A 14 -6.95 -7.96 13.36
N ALA A 15 -5.63 -7.88 13.56
CA ALA A 15 -5.05 -6.80 14.35
C ALA A 15 -5.45 -5.44 13.73
N ALA A 16 -6.30 -4.69 14.43
CA ALA A 16 -6.65 -3.35 14.03
C ALA A 16 -5.37 -2.50 14.03
N ILE A 17 -5.05 -1.90 12.88
CA ILE A 17 -4.04 -0.84 12.83
C ILE A 17 -4.51 0.23 13.81
N SER A 18 -3.72 0.47 14.84
CA SER A 18 -4.02 1.38 15.94
C SER A 18 -2.79 2.22 16.25
N PRO A 19 -2.94 3.53 16.48
CA PRO A 19 -4.17 4.32 16.44
C PRO A 19 -4.70 4.56 15.01
N ARG A 20 -5.99 4.90 14.87
CA ARG A 20 -6.64 5.20 13.58
C ARG A 20 -6.91 6.69 13.40
N SER A 21 -6.74 7.17 12.18
CA SER A 21 -7.10 8.54 11.78
C SER A 21 -8.60 8.76 11.87
N SER A 22 -9.02 9.98 12.18
CA SER A 22 -10.43 10.40 12.19
C SER A 22 -10.61 11.70 11.42
N TYR A 23 -11.74 11.81 10.71
CA TYR A 23 -12.05 12.99 9.92
C TYR A 23 -12.08 14.27 10.77
N ASN A 24 -11.42 15.32 10.27
CA ASN A 24 -11.23 16.61 10.94
C ASN A 24 -10.61 16.50 12.34
N SER A 25 -9.74 15.51 12.55
CA SER A 25 -9.11 15.22 13.85
C SER A 25 -7.67 14.71 13.67
N ARG A 26 -7.16 13.94 14.64
CA ARG A 26 -5.83 13.34 14.58
C ARG A 26 -5.74 12.41 13.38
N GLN A 27 -4.74 12.67 12.55
CA GLN A 27 -4.31 11.79 11.48
C GLN A 27 -3.01 11.10 11.91
N PHE A 28 -2.92 9.82 11.62
CA PHE A 28 -1.77 8.99 11.92
C PHE A 28 -1.23 8.40 10.63
N ASP A 29 0.09 8.27 10.57
CA ASP A 29 0.80 7.63 9.49
C ASP A 29 1.28 6.26 9.91
N ILE A 30 1.38 5.37 8.92
CA ILE A 30 2.08 4.10 9.06
C ILE A 30 3.24 4.07 8.05
N GLY A 31 4.38 3.53 8.50
CA GLY A 31 5.49 3.19 7.62
C GLY A 31 5.35 1.76 7.15
N LEU A 32 5.59 1.50 5.86
CA LEU A 32 5.67 0.15 5.30
C LEU A 32 6.92 0.08 4.44
N MET A 33 7.72 -0.97 4.61
CA MET A 33 8.87 -1.24 3.76
C MET A 33 8.84 -2.69 3.31
N VAL A 34 8.97 -2.90 2.00
CA VAL A 34 9.11 -4.21 1.38
C VAL A 34 10.41 -4.22 0.60
N TRP A 35 11.28 -5.18 0.86
CA TRP A 35 12.54 -5.32 0.17
C TRP A 35 12.91 -6.77 -0.01
N LYS A 36 13.80 -7.02 -0.98
CA LYS A 36 14.32 -8.34 -1.25
C LYS A 36 15.62 -8.56 -0.50
N ASP A 37 15.68 -9.64 0.28
CA ASP A 37 16.89 -10.08 0.98
C ASP A 37 17.95 -10.52 -0.04
N PRO A 38 19.11 -9.86 -0.13
CA PRO A 38 20.16 -10.21 -1.10
C PRO A 38 20.84 -11.54 -0.79
N LYS A 39 20.75 -12.03 0.46
CA LYS A 39 21.40 -13.28 0.87
C LYS A 39 20.63 -14.50 0.41
N HIS A 40 19.31 -14.48 0.59
CA HIS A 40 18.44 -15.63 0.34
C HIS A 40 17.47 -15.43 -0.83
N GLY A 41 17.36 -14.19 -1.34
CA GLY A 41 16.49 -13.85 -2.45
C GLY A 41 15.00 -13.85 -2.12
N ASN A 42 14.62 -13.76 -0.84
CA ASN A 42 13.22 -13.74 -0.39
C ASN A 42 12.78 -12.32 0.01
N TRP A 43 11.50 -12.11 0.29
CA TRP A 43 10.93 -10.80 0.56
C TRP A 43 10.69 -10.57 2.04
N TRP A 44 11.06 -9.39 2.54
CA TRP A 44 10.71 -8.91 3.88
C TRP A 44 9.57 -7.91 3.80
N LEU A 45 8.71 -7.92 4.82
CA LEU A 45 7.82 -6.80 5.15
C LEU A 45 8.16 -6.26 6.54
N GLU A 46 8.39 -4.97 6.61
CA GLU A 46 8.52 -4.20 7.84
C GLU A 46 7.37 -3.20 7.97
N TYR A 47 6.88 -3.08 9.19
CA TYR A 47 5.88 -2.10 9.61
C TYR A 47 6.47 -1.09 10.58
N GLY A 48 6.18 0.19 10.38
CA GLY A 48 6.64 1.27 11.23
C GLY A 48 8.15 1.45 11.18
N SER A 49 8.80 1.32 12.33
CA SER A 49 10.26 1.52 12.50
C SER A 49 10.86 0.25 13.09
N GLY A 50 11.08 -0.74 12.25
CA GLY A 50 11.81 -1.97 12.56
C GLY A 50 10.97 -3.19 12.92
N LEU A 51 9.63 -3.13 12.91
CA LEU A 51 8.81 -4.31 13.18
C LEU A 51 8.73 -5.20 11.93
N LEU A 52 9.52 -6.28 11.90
CA LEU A 52 9.41 -7.29 10.85
C LEU A 52 8.09 -8.06 11.00
N VAL A 53 7.19 -7.86 10.04
CA VAL A 53 5.86 -8.48 10.02
C VAL A 53 5.92 -9.86 9.36
N GLY A 54 6.76 -10.03 8.34
CA GLY A 54 6.78 -11.28 7.60
C GLY A 54 7.98 -11.44 6.68
N TYR A 55 8.25 -12.71 6.37
CA TYR A 55 9.25 -13.15 5.42
C TYR A 55 8.62 -14.12 4.43
N TRP A 56 8.61 -13.76 3.15
CA TRP A 56 7.96 -14.55 2.10
C TRP A 56 8.97 -15.10 1.11
N PRO A 57 9.01 -16.42 0.92
CA PRO A 57 9.82 -17.02 -0.11
C PRO A 57 9.50 -16.48 -1.51
N ALA A 58 10.52 -16.15 -2.30
CA ALA A 58 10.29 -15.55 -3.62
C ALA A 58 9.56 -16.48 -4.61
N PHE A 59 9.58 -17.79 -4.39
CA PHE A 59 8.85 -18.74 -5.23
C PHE A 59 7.33 -18.61 -5.11
N LEU A 60 6.81 -17.94 -4.07
CA LEU A 60 5.38 -17.64 -3.93
C LEU A 60 4.89 -16.65 -4.99
N PHE A 61 5.80 -15.90 -5.62
CA PHE A 61 5.47 -14.87 -6.57
C PHE A 61 5.96 -15.25 -7.97
N SER A 62 5.11 -15.05 -8.98
CA SER A 62 5.48 -15.21 -10.40
C SER A 62 6.31 -14.03 -10.89
N HIS A 63 5.77 -12.82 -10.77
CA HIS A 63 6.36 -11.59 -11.30
C HIS A 63 7.37 -10.94 -10.35
N LEU A 64 7.31 -11.25 -9.05
CA LEU A 64 8.24 -10.72 -8.03
C LEU A 64 9.32 -11.75 -7.65
N ARG A 65 9.51 -12.81 -8.41
CA ARG A 65 10.52 -13.82 -8.08
C ARG A 65 11.94 -13.27 -8.17
N SER A 66 12.24 -12.52 -9.23
CA SER A 66 13.57 -11.92 -9.48
C SER A 66 13.65 -10.50 -8.94
N HIS A 67 12.78 -9.61 -9.39
CA HIS A 67 12.73 -8.21 -8.98
C HIS A 67 11.37 -7.62 -9.37
N ALA A 68 11.01 -6.48 -8.81
CA ALA A 68 9.89 -5.70 -9.32
C ALA A 68 10.32 -4.95 -10.58
N SER A 69 9.47 -4.92 -11.61
CA SER A 69 9.65 -4.06 -12.80
C SER A 69 8.80 -2.80 -12.74
N MET A 70 7.79 -2.77 -11.87
CA MET A 70 6.87 -1.67 -11.66
C MET A 70 6.49 -1.61 -10.19
N VAL A 71 6.40 -0.39 -9.66
CA VAL A 71 5.92 -0.13 -8.29
C VAL A 71 4.78 0.88 -8.39
N GLN A 72 3.64 0.53 -7.80
CA GLN A 72 2.45 1.36 -7.77
C GLN A 72 2.01 1.58 -6.32
N PHE A 73 1.61 2.81 -6.01
CA PHE A 73 1.07 3.20 -4.72
C PHE A 73 -0.32 3.76 -4.94
N GLY A 74 -1.31 3.24 -4.23
CA GLY A 74 -2.69 3.69 -4.39
C GLY A 74 -3.69 2.71 -3.78
N GLY A 75 -4.95 2.92 -4.10
CA GLY A 75 -6.04 1.99 -3.81
C GLY A 75 -6.88 1.76 -5.06
N GLU A 76 -7.74 0.76 -5.01
CA GLU A 76 -8.72 0.49 -6.07
C GLU A 76 -10.07 0.20 -5.44
N ILE A 77 -11.13 0.73 -6.03
CA ILE A 77 -12.51 0.34 -5.73
C ILE A 77 -13.03 -0.37 -6.97
N VAL A 78 -13.41 -1.63 -6.81
CA VAL A 78 -14.05 -2.41 -7.86
C VAL A 78 -15.54 -2.51 -7.55
N ASN A 79 -16.37 -2.12 -8.51
CA ASN A 79 -17.81 -2.31 -8.45
C ASN A 79 -18.28 -3.19 -9.61
N SER A 80 -18.72 -4.41 -9.31
CA SER A 80 -19.20 -5.38 -10.28
C SER A 80 -20.73 -5.40 -10.42
N ARG A 81 -21.48 -4.44 -9.83
CA ARG A 81 -22.95 -4.40 -9.92
C ARG A 81 -23.42 -3.99 -11.32
N ALA A 82 -24.35 -4.77 -11.87
CA ALA A 82 -24.83 -4.67 -13.25
C ALA A 82 -25.53 -3.35 -13.64
N ALA A 83 -25.89 -2.49 -12.67
CA ALA A 83 -26.68 -1.28 -12.91
C ALA A 83 -25.86 0.03 -12.93
N GLY A 84 -24.52 -0.04 -12.86
CA GLY A 84 -23.66 1.15 -12.97
C GLY A 84 -23.71 2.12 -11.78
N TYR A 85 -24.55 1.90 -10.78
CA TYR A 85 -24.51 2.64 -9.52
C TYR A 85 -23.23 2.26 -8.77
N HIS A 86 -22.29 3.22 -8.68
CA HIS A 86 -21.08 3.10 -7.88
C HIS A 86 -21.41 2.59 -6.48
N THR A 87 -20.64 1.63 -5.97
CA THR A 87 -20.72 1.22 -4.58
C THR A 87 -20.47 2.45 -3.71
N SER A 88 -21.22 2.59 -2.61
CA SER A 88 -20.96 3.60 -1.56
C SER A 88 -19.62 3.37 -0.82
N THR A 89 -18.73 2.54 -1.39
CA THR A 89 -17.46 2.16 -0.80
C THR A 89 -16.48 3.29 -1.03
N GLN A 90 -16.03 3.87 0.06
CA GLN A 90 -15.04 4.94 0.11
C GLN A 90 -13.61 4.36 0.06
N MET A 91 -12.69 5.02 -0.62
CA MET A 91 -11.26 4.70 -0.60
C MET A 91 -10.55 5.64 0.38
N GLY A 92 -9.64 5.09 1.19
CA GLY A 92 -8.91 5.88 2.17
C GLY A 92 -9.87 6.49 3.21
N SER A 93 -9.94 7.82 3.26
CA SER A 93 -10.89 8.53 4.14
C SER A 93 -12.29 8.71 3.53
N GLY A 94 -12.47 8.46 2.22
CA GLY A 94 -13.73 8.72 1.54
C GLY A 94 -14.01 10.18 1.22
N HIS A 95 -12.99 11.03 1.33
CA HIS A 95 -13.02 12.45 1.06
C HIS A 95 -12.07 12.82 -0.06
N PHE A 96 -12.38 13.92 -0.74
CA PHE A 96 -11.59 14.42 -1.86
C PHE A 96 -10.23 14.96 -1.39
N PRO A 97 -9.15 14.80 -2.19
CA PRO A 97 -7.81 15.24 -1.80
C PRO A 97 -7.71 16.76 -1.55
N GLU A 98 -8.57 17.56 -2.18
CA GLU A 98 -8.67 19.01 -2.00
C GLU A 98 -9.03 19.41 -0.56
N GLU A 99 -9.65 18.51 0.21
CA GLU A 99 -9.99 18.77 1.61
C GLU A 99 -8.76 18.82 2.53
N GLY A 100 -7.64 18.24 2.11
CA GLY A 100 -6.35 18.38 2.76
C GLY A 100 -6.19 17.61 4.08
N PHE A 101 -5.20 18.03 4.87
CA PHE A 101 -4.77 17.33 6.09
C PHE A 101 -5.90 17.23 7.13
N GLY A 102 -5.99 16.08 7.80
CA GLY A 102 -7.05 15.75 8.75
C GLY A 102 -8.33 15.23 8.09
N LYS A 103 -8.45 15.29 6.75
CA LYS A 103 -9.67 14.92 6.02
C LYS A 103 -9.40 13.94 4.89
N ALA A 104 -8.39 14.20 4.07
CA ALA A 104 -7.98 13.34 2.97
C ALA A 104 -6.93 12.31 3.40
N SER A 105 -6.97 11.11 2.83
CA SER A 105 -5.88 10.14 2.91
C SER A 105 -4.77 10.49 1.93
N TYR A 106 -3.52 10.24 2.31
CA TYR A 106 -2.36 10.52 1.47
C TYR A 106 -1.31 9.41 1.56
N PHE A 107 -0.42 9.41 0.57
CA PHE A 107 0.87 8.72 0.62
C PHE A 107 1.97 9.78 0.67
N ARG A 108 3.01 9.54 1.48
CA ARG A 108 4.16 10.44 1.59
C ARG A 108 5.44 9.66 1.76
N ASN A 109 6.57 10.32 1.53
CA ASN A 109 7.92 9.75 1.67
C ASN A 109 8.09 8.45 0.85
N LEU A 110 7.55 8.45 -0.36
CA LEU A 110 7.62 7.28 -1.24
C LEU A 110 9.06 7.05 -1.72
N GLN A 111 9.56 5.85 -1.49
CA GLN A 111 10.90 5.42 -1.85
C GLN A 111 10.85 4.01 -2.44
N VAL A 112 11.86 3.66 -3.23
CA VAL A 112 12.07 2.32 -3.77
C VAL A 112 13.43 1.80 -3.35
N VAL A 113 13.50 0.50 -3.09
CA VAL A 113 14.75 -0.17 -2.75
C VAL A 113 15.39 -0.70 -4.03
N ASP A 114 16.64 -0.33 -4.31
CA ASP A 114 17.39 -0.84 -5.45
C ASP A 114 18.04 -2.20 -5.15
N TRP A 115 18.79 -2.73 -6.13
CA TRP A 115 19.46 -4.02 -6.03
C TRP A 115 20.62 -4.04 -5.01
N ASP A 116 21.17 -2.88 -4.67
CA ASP A 116 22.20 -2.68 -3.64
C ASP A 116 21.59 -2.43 -2.24
N ASN A 117 20.26 -2.53 -2.10
CA ASN A 117 19.49 -2.17 -0.92
C ASN A 117 19.56 -0.69 -0.53
N ASN A 118 19.79 0.21 -1.49
CA ASN A 118 19.68 1.65 -1.25
C ASN A 118 18.23 2.10 -1.38
N LEU A 119 17.82 3.01 -0.49
CA LEU A 119 16.53 3.70 -0.60
C LEU A 119 16.67 4.89 -1.56
N LEU A 120 15.96 4.80 -2.69
CA LEU A 120 15.91 5.84 -3.70
C LEU A 120 14.58 6.58 -3.63
N SER A 121 14.64 7.91 -3.54
CA SER A 121 13.46 8.76 -3.64
C SER A 121 12.89 8.73 -5.05
N LEU A 122 11.56 8.72 -5.16
CA LEU A 122 10.88 8.72 -6.45
C LEU A 122 10.97 10.11 -7.12
N THR A 123 11.53 10.14 -8.33
CA THR A 123 11.66 11.38 -9.13
C THR A 123 10.66 11.46 -10.29
N ASN A 124 10.09 10.35 -10.75
CA ASN A 124 9.18 10.27 -11.91
C ASN A 124 7.82 9.65 -11.53
N LEU A 125 7.07 10.31 -10.65
CA LEU A 125 5.73 9.87 -10.24
C LEU A 125 4.69 10.19 -11.32
N HIS A 126 4.02 9.16 -11.83
CA HIS A 126 2.82 9.30 -12.67
C HIS A 126 1.57 9.06 -11.83
N LEU A 127 0.72 10.08 -11.72
CA LEU A 127 -0.58 9.96 -11.08
C LEU A 127 -1.58 9.38 -12.09
N LEU A 128 -2.23 8.27 -11.71
CA LEU A 128 -3.26 7.62 -12.51
C LEU A 128 -4.54 7.53 -11.67
N ALA A 129 -5.66 7.93 -12.27
CA ALA A 129 -7.00 7.77 -11.71
C ALA A 129 -7.98 7.51 -12.85
N ASP A 130 -8.59 6.33 -12.86
CA ASP A 130 -9.49 5.94 -13.95
C ASP A 130 -10.79 6.77 -13.93
N HIS A 131 -11.26 7.14 -12.74
CA HIS A 131 -12.51 7.91 -12.55
C HIS A 131 -12.37 8.96 -11.43
N PRO A 132 -11.65 10.07 -11.65
CA PRO A 132 -11.30 11.02 -10.59
C PRO A 132 -12.48 11.85 -10.05
N LYS A 133 -13.65 11.82 -10.71
CA LYS A 133 -14.83 12.64 -10.37
C LYS A 133 -16.00 11.86 -9.75
N LEU A 134 -15.86 10.55 -9.54
CA LEU A 134 -16.97 9.66 -9.17
C LEU A 134 -16.80 8.99 -7.80
N LEU A 135 -16.13 9.67 -6.86
CA LEU A 135 -16.14 9.34 -5.44
C LEU A 135 -17.07 10.30 -4.67
#